data_AF-A0A845A445-F1
#
_entry.id   AF-A0A845A445-F1
#
_cell.length_a   1.000
_cell.length_b   1.000
_cell.length_c   1.000
_cell.angle_alpha   90.00
_cell.angle_beta   90.00
_cell.angle_gamma   90.00
#
_symmetry.space_group_name_H-M   'P 1'
#
loop_
_entity.id
_entity.type
_entity.pdbx_description
1 polymer ?
#
loop_
_entity_poly.entity_id
_entity_poly.type
_entity_poly.pdbx_seq_one_letter_code
_entity_poly.pdbx_strand_id
1 'polypeptide(L)'
;MTTKPSLVVSEISENRDPIKRCCDGPRFFALSTIVGALAVGGPFTLMTMIELLERTQLRDLESRIIFAVSPLIFTSLLSITGMVLVMLPATVFLSAHHCETLENHTLCGLVGGAVIGVLFAIVLGNDSYGLLIFGALGAISGLPASGVWGRHRMKPSNSHRSSSRSNPVHDLLF
;
A
#
# COMPACT_ATOMS: atom_id res chain seq x y z
N MET A 1 20.51 -61.01 -19.07
CA MET A 1 20.19 -59.91 -18.12
C MET A 1 20.48 -58.60 -18.82
N THR A 2 19.43 -57.89 -19.23
CA THR A 2 19.49 -56.67 -20.04
C THR A 2 19.09 -55.47 -19.17
N THR A 3 20.04 -54.59 -18.86
CA THR A 3 19.80 -53.34 -18.13
C THR A 3 19.18 -52.30 -19.06
N LYS A 4 17.94 -51.90 -18.78
CA LYS A 4 17.28 -50.75 -19.42
C LYS A 4 17.90 -49.43 -18.92
N PRO A 5 18.28 -48.49 -19.80
CA PRO A 5 18.60 -47.14 -19.38
C PRO A 5 17.30 -46.36 -19.14
N SER A 6 16.96 -46.15 -17.87
CA SER A 6 15.88 -45.24 -17.48
C SER A 6 16.35 -43.80 -17.66
N LEU A 7 15.90 -43.19 -18.77
CA LEU A 7 15.46 -41.80 -18.90
C LEU A 7 15.95 -40.84 -17.79
N VAL A 8 17.15 -40.27 -17.99
CA VAL A 8 17.65 -39.08 -17.27
C VAL A 8 17.15 -37.81 -17.98
N VAL A 9 15.85 -37.74 -18.26
CA VAL A 9 15.23 -36.59 -18.96
C VAL A 9 13.91 -36.27 -18.27
N SER A 10 13.96 -35.82 -17.01
CA SER A 10 12.76 -35.42 -16.27
C SER A 10 13.10 -34.64 -14.99
N GLU A 11 14.00 -33.65 -15.02
CA GLU A 11 14.09 -32.72 -13.87
C GLU A 11 14.69 -31.35 -14.20
N ILE A 12 14.67 -30.95 -15.48
CA ILE A 12 14.78 -29.54 -15.85
C ILE A 12 13.37 -29.04 -16.14
N SER A 13 12.47 -29.22 -15.17
CA SER A 13 11.22 -28.47 -15.10
C SER A 13 11.61 -27.03 -14.75
N GLU A 14 12.00 -26.30 -15.79
CA GLU A 14 11.45 -24.97 -16.06
C GLU A 14 11.33 -24.09 -14.81
N ASN A 15 12.49 -23.71 -14.27
CA ASN A 15 12.65 -22.61 -13.32
C ASN A 15 12.34 -21.26 -14.01
N ARG A 16 11.11 -21.08 -14.50
CA ARG A 16 10.59 -19.83 -15.11
C ARG A 16 9.99 -18.87 -14.08
N ASP A 17 10.19 -19.11 -12.79
CA ASP A 17 9.57 -18.31 -11.72
C ASP A 17 10.47 -17.38 -10.88
N PRO A 18 11.77 -17.13 -11.17
CA PRO A 18 12.50 -16.10 -10.43
C PRO A 18 12.15 -14.68 -10.92
N ILE A 19 11.91 -14.49 -12.23
CA ILE A 19 11.60 -13.16 -12.81
C ILE A 19 10.20 -12.68 -12.40
N LYS A 20 9.24 -13.60 -12.24
CA LYS A 20 7.86 -13.25 -11.89
C LYS A 20 7.74 -12.73 -10.45
N ARG A 21 8.59 -13.20 -9.54
CA ARG A 21 8.66 -12.76 -8.14
C ARG A 21 9.39 -11.44 -7.97
N CYS A 22 10.34 -11.13 -8.87
CA CYS A 22 11.10 -9.87 -8.91
C CYS A 22 10.22 -8.59 -9.05
N CYS A 23 8.93 -8.77 -9.35
CA CYS A 23 8.01 -7.69 -9.73
C CYS A 23 6.78 -7.61 -8.82
N ASP A 24 6.64 -8.49 -7.82
CA ASP A 24 5.43 -8.53 -7.00
C ASP A 24 5.46 -7.45 -5.91
N GLY A 25 6.62 -7.15 -5.35
CA GLY A 25 6.83 -6.11 -4.35
C GLY A 25 6.33 -4.72 -4.77
N PRO A 26 6.82 -4.14 -5.89
CA PRO A 26 6.33 -2.87 -6.43
C PRO A 26 4.81 -2.87 -6.67
N ARG A 27 4.24 -4.00 -7.12
CA ARG A 27 2.80 -4.13 -7.38
C ARG A 27 2.00 -4.07 -6.10
N PHE A 28 2.41 -4.78 -5.05
CA PHE A 28 1.73 -4.74 -3.75
C PHE A 28 1.92 -3.40 -3.05
N PHE A 29 3.06 -2.73 -3.22
CA PHE A 29 3.27 -1.36 -2.76
C PHE A 29 2.29 -0.39 -3.44
N ALA A 30 2.20 -0.43 -4.77
CA ALA A 30 1.30 0.40 -5.55
C ALA A 30 -0.16 0.11 -5.18
N LEU A 31 -0.54 -1.17 -5.05
CA LEU A 31 -1.89 -1.57 -4.64
C LEU A 31 -2.24 -1.06 -3.24
N SER A 32 -1.32 -1.21 -2.28
CA SER A 32 -1.49 -0.71 -0.91
C SER A 32 -1.73 0.79 -0.89
N THR A 33 -0.93 1.52 -1.69
CA THR A 33 -1.06 2.97 -1.83
C THR A 33 -2.43 3.35 -2.40
N ILE A 34 -2.86 2.72 -3.49
CA ILE A 34 -4.14 2.97 -4.17
C ILE A 34 -5.30 2.67 -3.22
N VAL A 35 -5.26 1.55 -2.52
CA VAL A 35 -6.31 1.15 -1.57
C VAL A 35 -6.41 2.17 -0.42
N GLY A 36 -5.29 2.62 0.14
CA GLY A 36 -5.28 3.68 1.14
C GLY A 36 -5.83 5.01 0.62
N ALA A 37 -5.45 5.40 -0.59
CA ALA A 37 -5.91 6.63 -1.22
C ALA A 37 -7.41 6.61 -1.51
N LEU A 38 -7.93 5.46 -1.98
CA LEU A 38 -9.35 5.26 -2.25
C LEU A 38 -10.21 5.21 -0.99
N ALA A 39 -9.70 4.68 0.12
CA ALA A 39 -10.43 4.59 1.39
C ALA A 39 -10.89 5.96 1.90
N VAL A 40 -10.10 7.01 1.63
CA VAL A 40 -10.44 8.39 2.00
C VAL A 40 -10.87 9.21 0.79
N GLY A 41 -10.03 9.29 -0.24
CA GLY A 41 -10.26 10.14 -1.40
C GLY A 41 -11.41 9.65 -2.31
N GLY A 42 -11.73 8.36 -2.29
CA GLY A 42 -12.80 7.77 -3.10
C GLY A 42 -14.18 8.36 -2.77
N PRO A 43 -14.64 8.29 -1.51
CA PRO A 43 -15.90 8.91 -1.08
C PRO A 43 -16.00 10.41 -1.42
N PHE A 44 -14.93 11.19 -1.18
CA PHE A 44 -14.92 12.62 -1.52
C PHE A 44 -15.00 12.87 -3.04
N THR A 45 -14.29 12.08 -3.84
CA THR A 45 -14.34 12.14 -5.30
C THR A 45 -15.73 11.78 -5.82
N LEU A 46 -16.38 10.76 -5.24
CA LEU A 46 -17.74 10.37 -5.64
C LEU A 46 -18.76 11.46 -5.29
N MET A 47 -18.68 12.04 -4.09
CA MET A 47 -19.57 13.13 -3.67
C MET A 47 -19.43 14.35 -4.58
N THR A 48 -18.18 14.77 -4.87
CA THR A 48 -17.93 15.90 -5.77
C THR A 48 -18.38 15.63 -7.21
N MET A 49 -18.27 14.38 -7.68
CA MET A 49 -18.79 13.99 -8.99
C MET A 49 -20.33 13.99 -9.04
N ILE A 50 -21.02 13.57 -7.98
CA ILE A 50 -22.48 13.63 -7.89
C ILE A 50 -22.95 15.10 -7.93
N GLU A 51 -22.33 15.98 -7.15
CA GLU A 51 -22.63 17.42 -7.18
C GLU A 51 -22.39 18.05 -8.56
N LEU A 52 -21.38 17.57 -9.28
CA LEU A 52 -21.07 18.00 -10.64
C LEU A 52 -22.16 17.58 -11.63
N LEU A 53 -22.71 16.37 -11.51
CA LEU A 53 -23.80 15.87 -12.34
C LEU A 53 -25.10 16.67 -12.13
N GLU A 54 -25.37 17.14 -10.91
CA GLU A 54 -26.57 17.94 -10.61
C GLU A 54 -26.50 19.35 -11.19
N ARG A 55 -25.30 19.94 -11.29
CA ARG A 55 -25.10 21.30 -11.80
C ARG A 55 -24.80 21.29 -13.31
N THR A 56 -25.85 21.22 -14.13
CA THR A 56 -25.86 21.12 -15.60
C THR A 56 -25.26 22.28 -16.42
N GLN A 57 -24.50 23.21 -15.81
CA GLN A 57 -23.83 24.28 -16.58
C GLN A 57 -22.52 23.78 -17.22
N LEU A 58 -22.57 23.53 -18.53
CA LEU A 58 -21.48 23.00 -19.36
C LEU A 58 -20.27 23.94 -19.55
N ARG A 59 -20.33 25.21 -19.12
CA ARG A 59 -19.27 26.19 -19.41
C ARG A 59 -17.97 25.98 -18.61
N ASP A 60 -18.02 25.22 -17.51
CA ASP A 60 -16.87 25.04 -16.60
C ASP A 60 -16.54 23.54 -16.37
N LEU A 61 -16.70 22.69 -17.39
CA LEU A 61 -16.51 21.24 -17.22
C LEU A 61 -15.07 20.90 -16.78
N GLU A 62 -14.08 21.59 -17.34
CA GLU A 62 -12.66 21.33 -17.08
C GLU A 62 -12.27 21.59 -15.61
N SER A 63 -12.59 22.77 -15.09
CA SER A 63 -12.26 23.16 -13.72
C SER A 63 -12.95 22.27 -12.69
N ARG A 64 -14.17 21.81 -12.98
CA ARG A 64 -14.93 20.92 -12.12
C ARG A 64 -14.38 19.50 -12.09
N ILE A 65 -13.94 18.96 -13.22
CA ILE A 65 -13.26 17.65 -13.26
C ILE A 65 -11.98 17.70 -12.44
N ILE A 66 -11.17 18.75 -12.61
CA ILE A 66 -9.93 18.95 -11.83
C ILE A 66 -10.26 18.98 -10.34
N PHE A 67 -11.27 19.75 -9.95
CA PHE A 67 -11.70 19.85 -8.55
C PHE A 67 -12.13 18.48 -7.99
N ALA A 68 -12.91 17.71 -8.76
CA ALA A 68 -13.43 16.43 -8.30
C ALA A 68 -12.35 15.34 -8.19
N VAL A 69 -11.31 15.36 -9.04
CA VAL A 69 -10.19 14.40 -8.97
C VAL A 69 -9.10 14.83 -7.98
N SER A 70 -9.04 16.12 -7.63
CA SER A 70 -8.04 16.67 -6.71
C SER A 70 -7.89 15.93 -5.37
N PRO A 71 -8.97 15.49 -4.68
CA PRO A 71 -8.84 14.77 -3.42
C PRO A 71 -8.10 13.45 -3.60
N LEU A 72 -8.30 12.76 -4.73
CA LEU A 72 -7.70 11.47 -5.00
C LEU A 72 -6.21 11.57 -5.33
N ILE A 73 -5.80 12.61 -6.06
CA ILE A 73 -4.38 12.91 -6.30
C ILE A 73 -3.70 13.22 -4.96
N PHE A 74 -4.34 14.07 -4.16
CA PHE A 74 -3.82 14.51 -2.88
C PHE A 74 -3.67 13.34 -1.89
N THR A 75 -4.70 12.50 -1.73
CA THR A 75 -4.62 11.31 -0.86
C THR A 75 -3.64 10.27 -1.38
N SER A 76 -3.44 10.16 -2.70
CA SER A 76 -2.43 9.27 -3.27
C SER A 76 -1.02 9.68 -2.87
N LEU A 77 -0.70 10.98 -2.96
CA LEU A 77 0.62 11.50 -2.55
C LEU A 77 0.89 11.29 -1.06
N LEU A 78 -0.11 11.56 -0.21
CA LEU A 78 -0.01 11.30 1.22
C LEU A 78 0.14 9.81 1.54
N SER A 79 -0.59 8.95 0.83
CA SER A 79 -0.50 7.49 0.98
C SER A 79 0.89 6.97 0.62
N ILE A 80 1.47 7.43 -0.50
CA ILE A 80 2.87 7.10 -0.88
C ILE A 80 3.82 7.54 0.23
N THR A 81 3.65 8.77 0.71
CA THR A 81 4.50 9.34 1.77
C THR A 81 4.43 8.50 3.04
N GLY A 82 3.23 8.10 3.48
CA GLY A 82 3.04 7.25 4.64
C GLY A 82 3.63 5.86 4.45
N MET A 83 3.47 5.26 3.27
CA MET A 83 4.09 3.97 2.96
C MET A 83 5.61 4.04 3.03
N VAL A 84 6.24 5.08 2.50
CA VAL A 84 7.70 5.23 2.52
C VAL A 84 8.22 5.58 3.91
N LEU A 85 7.62 6.56 4.59
CA LEU A 85 8.15 7.11 5.84
C LEU A 85 7.78 6.29 7.08
N VAL A 86 6.64 5.60 7.06
CA VAL A 86 6.17 4.81 8.21
C VAL A 86 6.26 3.33 7.89
N MET A 87 5.65 2.89 6.79
CA MET A 87 5.42 1.45 6.59
C MET A 87 6.72 0.69 6.31
N LEU A 88 7.62 1.23 5.49
CA LEU A 88 8.90 0.57 5.21
C LEU A 88 9.79 0.49 6.47
N PRO A 89 10.05 1.58 7.23
CA PRO A 89 10.79 1.48 8.48
C PRO A 89 10.12 0.57 9.52
N ALA A 90 8.78 0.63 9.64
CA ALA A 90 8.04 -0.26 10.53
C ALA A 90 8.23 -1.73 10.13
N THR A 91 8.22 -2.05 8.83
CA THR A 91 8.47 -3.39 8.33
C THR A 91 9.89 -3.85 8.68
N VAL A 92 10.92 -3.00 8.49
CA VAL A 92 12.30 -3.31 8.91
C VAL A 92 12.35 -3.62 10.40
N PHE A 93 11.73 -2.76 11.21
CA PHE A 93 11.75 -2.86 12.67
C PHE A 93 11.05 -4.13 13.17
N LEU A 94 9.84 -4.41 12.67
CA LEU A 94 9.06 -5.60 13.03
C LEU A 94 9.78 -6.87 12.60
N SER A 95 10.38 -6.86 11.41
CA SER A 95 11.16 -7.99 10.91
C SER A 95 12.44 -8.19 11.71
N ALA A 96 13.13 -7.13 12.14
CA ALA A 96 14.31 -7.25 13.00
C ALA A 96 13.97 -7.86 14.38
N HIS A 97 12.82 -7.53 14.96
CA HIS A 97 12.42 -8.00 16.29
C HIS A 97 11.62 -9.32 16.30
N HIS A 98 11.47 -9.99 15.16
CA HIS A 98 10.66 -11.21 15.05
C HIS A 98 9.18 -11.01 15.42
N CYS A 99 8.66 -9.78 15.31
CA CYS A 99 7.27 -9.43 15.61
C CYS A 99 6.46 -9.14 14.35
N GLU A 100 6.87 -9.65 13.19
CA GLU A 100 6.18 -9.41 11.93
C GLU A 100 4.87 -10.21 11.89
N THR A 101 3.76 -9.54 12.15
CA THR A 101 2.40 -10.08 12.08
C THR A 101 1.51 -9.13 11.28
N LEU A 102 0.41 -9.65 10.72
CA LEU A 102 -0.57 -8.80 10.04
C LEU A 102 -1.14 -7.72 10.97
N GLU A 103 -1.42 -8.09 12.22
CA GLU A 103 -1.93 -7.17 13.24
C GLU A 103 -0.97 -6.01 13.50
N ASN A 104 0.32 -6.31 13.67
CA ASN A 104 1.34 -5.28 13.91
C ASN A 104 1.50 -4.35 12.71
N HIS A 105 1.42 -4.88 11.47
CA HIS A 105 1.38 -4.05 10.28
C HIS A 105 0.17 -3.12 10.25
N THR A 106 -1.03 -3.65 10.50
CA THR A 106 -2.25 -2.82 10.53
C THR A 106 -2.22 -1.77 11.62
N LEU A 107 -1.64 -2.09 12.79
CA LEU A 107 -1.48 -1.14 13.89
C LEU A 107 -0.49 -0.04 13.53
N CYS A 108 0.65 -0.37 12.90
CA CYS A 108 1.60 0.62 12.41
C CYS A 108 0.97 1.56 11.37
N GLY A 109 0.17 1.02 10.45
CA GLY A 109 -0.55 1.85 9.48
C GLY A 109 -1.61 2.74 10.11
N LEU A 110 -2.39 2.21 11.06
CA LEU A 110 -3.37 2.99 11.82
C LEU A 110 -2.72 4.16 12.56
N VAL A 111 -1.73 3.85 13.41
CA VAL A 111 -1.07 4.84 14.26
C VAL A 111 -0.25 5.81 13.43
N GLY A 112 0.56 5.32 12.50
CA GLY A 112 1.39 6.17 11.66
C GLY A 112 0.55 7.03 10.69
N GLY A 113 -0.54 6.49 10.16
CA GLY A 113 -1.51 7.25 9.39
C GLY A 113 -2.13 8.38 10.21
N ALA A 114 -2.57 8.10 11.44
CA ALA A 114 -3.11 9.11 12.35
C ALA A 114 -2.09 10.22 12.65
N VAL A 115 -0.85 9.84 12.97
CA VAL A 115 0.23 10.79 13.27
C VAL A 115 0.54 11.66 12.06
N ILE A 116 0.68 11.09 10.85
CA ILE A 116 0.90 11.87 9.63
C ILE A 116 -0.27 12.82 9.37
N GLY A 117 -1.51 12.36 9.53
CA GLY A 117 -2.70 13.19 9.38
C GLY A 117 -2.69 14.39 10.33
N VAL A 118 -2.43 14.16 11.62
CA VAL A 118 -2.30 15.24 12.61
C VAL A 118 -1.18 16.20 12.27
N LEU A 119 0.01 15.70 11.92
CA LEU A 119 1.15 16.55 11.52
C LEU A 119 0.80 17.41 10.31
N PHE A 120 0.12 16.83 9.33
CA PHE A 120 -0.34 17.57 8.15
C PHE A 120 -1.33 18.68 8.51
N ALA A 121 -2.28 18.40 9.41
CA ALA A 121 -3.24 19.40 9.89
C ALA A 121 -2.57 20.54 10.66
N ILE A 122 -1.55 20.25 11.47
CA ILE A 122 -0.72 21.25 12.15
C ILE A 122 -0.03 22.17 11.14
N VAL A 123 0.58 21.60 10.09
CA VAL A 123 1.25 22.39 9.04
C VAL A 123 0.28 23.32 8.31
N LEU A 124 -0.97 22.89 8.13
CA LEU A 124 -2.04 23.72 7.56
C LEU A 124 -2.64 24.74 8.54
N GLY A 125 -2.20 24.76 9.81
CA GLY A 125 -2.71 25.68 10.83
C GLY A 125 -4.16 25.38 11.25
N ASN A 126 -4.59 24.12 11.18
CA ASN A 126 -5.92 23.73 11.63
C ASN A 126 -6.07 23.81 13.16
N ASP A 127 -7.31 23.99 13.60
CA ASP A 127 -7.70 23.92 15.00
C ASP A 127 -7.79 22.47 15.52
N SER A 128 -8.15 22.30 16.79
CA SER A 128 -8.27 20.97 17.42
C SER A 128 -9.25 20.05 16.71
N TYR A 129 -10.34 20.58 16.15
CA TYR A 129 -11.28 19.78 15.37
C TYR A 129 -10.66 19.30 14.07
N GLY A 130 -9.93 20.16 13.35
CA GLY A 130 -9.17 19.77 12.17
C GLY A 130 -8.11 18.71 12.49
N LEU A 131 -7.38 18.83 13.60
CA LEU A 131 -6.43 17.79 14.03
C LEU A 131 -7.10 16.42 14.18
N LEU A 132 -8.26 16.37 14.83
CA LEU A 132 -9.03 15.13 15.01
C LEU A 132 -9.50 14.55 13.67
N ILE A 133 -10.04 15.40 12.79
CA ILE A 133 -10.53 14.97 11.47
C ILE A 133 -9.40 14.41 10.63
N PHE A 134 -8.31 15.16 10.46
CA PHE A 134 -7.17 14.71 9.66
C PHE A 134 -6.47 13.50 10.27
N GLY A 135 -6.39 13.41 11.60
CA GLY A 135 -5.90 12.21 12.30
C GLY A 135 -6.78 10.98 12.00
N ALA A 136 -8.10 11.12 12.09
CA ALA A 136 -9.02 10.04 11.77
C ALA A 136 -8.93 9.62 10.29
N LEU A 137 -8.88 10.58 9.37
CA LEU A 137 -8.71 10.30 7.94
C LEU A 137 -7.37 9.62 7.66
N GLY A 138 -6.29 10.07 8.29
CA GLY A 138 -4.98 9.42 8.20
C GLY A 138 -5.02 7.98 8.68
N ALA A 139 -5.68 7.70 9.81
CA ALA A 139 -5.88 6.35 10.33
C ALA A 139 -6.69 5.46 9.38
N ILE A 140 -7.80 6.00 8.85
CA ILE A 140 -8.68 5.31 7.88
C ILE A 140 -7.92 4.97 6.60
N SER A 141 -7.03 5.84 6.13
CA SER A 141 -6.20 5.59 4.95
C SER A 141 -5.08 4.57 5.24
N GLY A 142 -4.43 4.69 6.39
CA GLY A 142 -3.28 3.87 6.76
C GLY A 142 -3.65 2.41 7.07
N LEU A 143 -4.82 2.16 7.66
CA LEU A 143 -5.32 0.81 7.97
C LEU A 143 -5.36 -0.14 6.75
N PRO A 144 -6.10 0.17 5.67
CA PRO A 144 -6.23 -0.74 4.54
C PRO A 144 -4.94 -0.77 3.70
N ALA A 145 -4.19 0.33 3.60
CA ALA A 145 -2.88 0.33 2.95
C ALA A 145 -1.90 -0.64 3.64
N SER A 146 -1.77 -0.53 4.95
CA SER A 146 -0.91 -1.40 5.73
C SER A 146 -1.40 -2.85 5.78
N GLY A 147 -2.72 -3.08 5.74
CA GLY A 147 -3.31 -4.40 5.66
C GLY A 147 -3.00 -5.13 4.35
N VAL A 148 -3.04 -4.43 3.21
CA VAL A 148 -2.67 -5.01 1.91
C VAL A 148 -1.18 -5.37 1.90
N TRP A 149 -0.33 -4.47 2.37
CA TRP A 149 1.12 -4.70 2.46
C TRP A 149 1.47 -5.85 3.42
N GLY A 150 0.89 -5.84 4.62
CA GLY A 150 1.09 -6.90 5.61
C GLY A 150 0.65 -8.27 5.10
N ARG A 151 -0.47 -8.36 4.38
CA ARG A 151 -0.91 -9.62 3.75
C ARG A 151 0.07 -10.12 2.71
N HIS A 152 0.68 -9.22 1.93
CA HIS A 152 1.73 -9.60 0.97
C HIS A 152 2.95 -10.20 1.70
N ARG A 153 3.42 -9.54 2.76
CA ARG A 153 4.56 -9.98 3.57
C ARG A 153 4.31 -11.30 4.31
N MET A 154 3.07 -11.57 4.71
CA MET A 154 2.68 -12.79 5.41
C MET A 154 2.40 -13.97 4.47
N LYS A 155 2.36 -13.80 3.14
CA LYS A 155 2.13 -14.93 2.24
C LYS A 155 3.31 -15.91 2.36
N PRO A 156 3.06 -17.19 2.70
CA PRO A 156 4.14 -18.17 2.79
C PRO A 156 4.82 -18.29 1.43
N SER A 157 6.14 -18.06 1.39
CA SER A 157 6.91 -18.35 0.19
C SER A 157 6.93 -19.87 0.02
N ASN A 158 6.46 -20.37 -1.12
CA ASN A 158 6.45 -21.81 -1.42
C ASN A 158 7.86 -22.37 -1.71
N SER A 159 8.91 -21.85 -1.08
CA SER A 159 10.29 -22.33 -1.28
C SER A 159 10.92 -22.81 0.03
N HIS A 160 11.19 -24.11 0.08
CA HIS A 160 12.35 -24.65 0.80
C HIS A 160 13.62 -23.89 0.38
N ARG A 161 14.05 -22.87 1.14
CA ARG A 161 15.44 -22.66 1.63
C ARG A 161 15.77 -21.20 1.99
N SER A 162 16.55 -21.15 3.06
CA SER A 162 17.47 -20.12 3.55
C SER A 162 16.87 -18.93 4.31
N SER A 163 17.24 -18.90 5.59
CA SER A 163 16.83 -18.06 6.70
C SER A 163 17.28 -16.59 6.63
N SER A 164 17.48 -16.03 5.44
CA SER A 164 17.73 -14.58 5.33
C SER A 164 16.41 -13.86 5.13
N ARG A 165 15.87 -13.28 6.20
CA ARG A 165 14.73 -12.34 6.11
C ARG A 165 15.03 -11.32 5.02
N SER A 166 14.12 -11.21 4.04
CA SER A 166 14.29 -10.28 2.92
C SER A 166 14.20 -8.85 3.42
N ASN A 167 15.18 -8.04 3.03
CA ASN A 167 15.21 -6.61 3.32
C ASN A 167 13.98 -5.96 2.63
N PRO A 168 13.11 -5.22 3.34
CA PRO A 168 11.90 -4.65 2.74
C PRO A 168 12.20 -3.59 1.67
N VAL A 169 13.38 -2.98 1.66
CA VAL A 169 13.83 -2.11 0.57
C VAL A 169 14.18 -2.94 -0.67
N HIS A 170 14.76 -4.13 -0.49
CA HIS A 170 15.00 -5.06 -1.58
C HIS A 170 13.67 -5.55 -2.17
N ASP A 171 12.69 -5.87 -1.33
CA ASP A 171 11.33 -6.25 -1.76
C ASP A 171 10.54 -5.10 -2.40
N LEU A 172 11.02 -3.86 -2.35
CA LEU A 172 10.41 -2.76 -3.10
C LEU A 172 11.02 -2.59 -4.49
N LEU A 173 12.27 -3.02 -4.67
CA LEU A 173 13.02 -2.88 -5.92
C LEU A 173 12.97 -4.14 -6.79
N PHE A 174 12.77 -5.29 -6.15
CA PHE A 174 12.76 -6.64 -6.70
C PHE A 174 11.55 -7.40 -6.12
#